data_AF-A0A8B6XPU3-F1
#
_entry.id   AF-A0A8B6XPU3-F1
#
_cell.length_a   1.000
_cell.length_b   1.000
_cell.length_c   1.000
_cell.angle_alpha   90.00
_cell.angle_beta   90.00
_cell.angle_gamma   90.00
#
_symmetry.space_group_name_H-M   'P 1'
#
loop_
_entity.id
_entity.type
_entity.pdbx_description
1 polymer ?
#
loop_
_entity_poly.entity_id
_entity_poly.type
_entity_poly.pdbx_seq_one_letter_code
_entity_poly.pdbx_strand_id
1 'polypeptide(L)'
;MLIFFVQPDSYVCIARVLPNDDRYLVEFVPKASMHIAHHMLLFGCSDDEPLEIKKTWQCGEMQPVCNGGSQSILYAWGKNAPPLKMPENVGFHVGGNSNVRYLVLQIHYLDVSSFQ
;
A
#
# COMPACT_ATOMS: atom_id res chain seq x y z
N MET A 1 -19.70 -4.56 11.83
CA MET A 1 -18.99 -5.68 11.20
C MET A 1 -19.36 -5.69 9.73
N LEU A 2 -18.55 -5.09 8.85
CA LEU A 2 -18.76 -5.19 7.40
C LEU A 2 -17.94 -6.39 6.94
N ILE A 3 -18.64 -7.46 6.57
CA ILE A 3 -18.04 -8.68 6.04
C ILE A 3 -17.79 -8.41 4.56
N PHE A 4 -16.59 -7.95 4.21
CA PHE A 4 -16.12 -8.01 2.83
C PHE A 4 -15.57 -9.43 2.62
N PHE A 5 -16.25 -10.23 1.79
CA PHE A 5 -15.68 -11.48 1.30
C PHE A 5 -14.64 -11.14 0.23
N VAL A 6 -13.35 -11.32 0.58
CA VAL A 6 -12.26 -11.25 -0.40
C VAL A 6 -12.42 -12.44 -1.35
N GLN A 7 -12.44 -12.17 -2.66
CA GLN A 7 -12.54 -13.20 -3.70
C GLN A 7 -11.13 -13.55 -4.23
N PRO A 8 -10.94 -14.75 -4.82
CA PRO A 8 -9.73 -15.02 -5.60
C PRO A 8 -9.51 -13.93 -6.66
N ASP A 9 -8.25 -13.63 -6.96
CA ASP A 9 -7.83 -12.61 -7.94
C ASP A 9 -8.35 -11.18 -7.63
N SER A 10 -8.45 -10.84 -6.34
CA SER A 10 -8.94 -9.53 -5.90
C SER A 10 -7.84 -8.59 -5.40
N TYR A 11 -8.09 -7.29 -5.57
CA TYR A 11 -7.17 -6.21 -5.25
C TYR A 11 -7.77 -5.34 -4.15
N VAL A 12 -7.23 -5.48 -2.94
CA VAL A 12 -7.73 -4.76 -1.77
C VAL A 12 -6.72 -3.71 -1.36
N CYS A 13 -7.21 -2.50 -1.11
CA CYS A 13 -6.40 -1.38 -0.68
C CYS A 13 -6.75 -0.94 0.74
N ILE A 14 -5.76 -0.36 1.43
CA ILE A 14 -5.94 0.34 2.70
C ILE A 14 -5.03 1.57 2.74
N ALA A 15 -5.55 2.67 3.27
CA ALA A 15 -4.83 3.92 3.39
C ALA A 15 -4.42 4.23 4.84
N ARG A 16 -3.32 4.97 4.99
CA ARG A 16 -2.88 5.60 6.24
C ARG A 16 -2.40 7.02 5.98
N VAL A 17 -2.88 7.94 6.80
CA VAL A 17 -2.39 9.32 6.84
C VAL A 17 -1.02 9.35 7.51
N LEU A 18 -0.12 10.15 6.97
CA LEU A 18 1.18 10.40 7.56
C LEU A 18 1.13 11.59 8.53
N PRO A 19 2.03 11.64 9.53
CA PRO A 19 2.19 12.81 10.36
C PRO A 19 2.55 14.07 9.58
N ASN A 20 2.29 15.24 10.18
CA ASN A 20 2.57 16.56 9.58
C ASN A 20 4.04 16.99 9.69
N ASP A 21 4.96 16.11 10.05
CA ASP A 21 6.40 16.38 10.13
C ASP A 21 7.20 15.54 9.14
N ASP A 22 8.41 16.01 8.81
CA ASP A 22 9.26 15.34 7.82
C ASP A 22 9.67 13.94 8.31
N ARG A 23 9.49 12.97 7.43
CA ARG A 23 9.82 11.57 7.64
C ARG A 23 10.50 11.01 6.40
N TYR A 24 11.30 9.96 6.62
CA TYR A 24 11.99 9.24 5.55
C TYR A 24 11.72 7.75 5.67
N LEU A 25 11.18 7.14 4.61
CA LEU A 25 11.05 5.69 4.52
C LEU A 25 12.38 5.12 4.03
N VAL A 26 13.09 4.45 4.93
CA VAL A 26 14.45 3.90 4.70
C VAL A 26 14.49 2.37 4.71
N GLU A 27 13.41 1.72 5.15
CA GLU A 27 13.33 0.27 5.20
C GLU A 27 11.88 -0.21 5.02
N PHE A 28 11.70 -1.29 4.28
CA PHE A 28 10.43 -1.95 4.04
C PHE A 28 10.52 -3.41 4.48
N VAL A 29 9.76 -3.76 5.53
CA VAL A 29 9.69 -5.12 6.07
C VAL A 29 8.34 -5.73 5.70
N PRO A 30 8.26 -6.59 4.67
CA PRO A 30 7.00 -7.21 4.27
C PRO A 30 6.50 -8.19 5.35
N LYS A 31 5.19 -8.13 5.63
CA LYS A 31 4.49 -9.07 6.50
C LYS A 31 3.36 -9.73 5.71
N ALA A 32 3.71 -10.76 4.94
CA ALA A 32 2.79 -11.44 4.04
C ALA A 32 3.01 -12.95 4.06
N SER A 33 1.94 -13.70 3.79
CA SER A 33 2.00 -15.13 3.46
C SER A 33 1.79 -15.29 1.96
N MET A 34 2.74 -15.91 1.26
CA MET A 34 2.63 -16.14 -0.20
C MET A 34 1.46 -17.02 -0.61
N HIS A 35 0.95 -17.85 0.31
CA HIS A 35 -0.23 -18.68 0.03
C HIS A 35 -1.50 -17.86 -0.14
N ILE A 36 -1.45 -16.56 0.22
CA ILE A 36 -2.62 -15.69 0.30
C ILE A 36 -2.38 -14.44 -0.56
N ALA A 37 -1.28 -13.72 -0.31
CA ALA A 37 -0.90 -12.53 -1.07
C ALA A 37 0.08 -12.88 -2.20
N HIS A 38 -0.29 -12.57 -3.43
CA HIS A 38 0.54 -12.78 -4.62
C HIS A 38 1.63 -11.69 -4.73
N HIS A 39 1.21 -10.43 -4.58
CA HIS A 39 2.13 -9.29 -4.47
C HIS A 39 1.49 -8.16 -3.66
N MET A 40 2.32 -7.22 -3.22
CA MET A 40 1.90 -5.99 -2.54
C MET A 40 2.59 -4.79 -3.18
N LEU A 41 1.86 -3.68 -3.29
CA LEU A 41 2.38 -2.39 -3.74
C LEU A 41 2.08 -1.33 -2.69
N LEU A 42 3.07 -0.48 -2.40
CA LEU A 42 2.89 0.69 -1.55
C LEU A 42 3.00 1.95 -2.39
N PHE A 43 1.94 2.75 -2.37
CA PHE A 43 1.85 4.02 -3.07
C PHE A 43 1.91 5.20 -2.09
N GLY A 44 2.50 6.30 -2.54
CA GLY A 44 2.40 7.62 -1.93
C GLY A 44 1.39 8.48 -2.68
N CYS A 45 0.42 9.05 -1.96
CA CYS A 45 -0.58 9.98 -2.48
C CYS A 45 -0.40 11.39 -1.91
N SER A 46 -0.81 12.40 -2.68
CA SER A 46 -0.84 13.82 -2.30
C SER A 46 -2.04 14.18 -1.41
N ASP A 47 -2.27 15.48 -1.21
CA ASP A 47 -3.29 16.05 -0.31
C ASP A 47 -4.74 15.68 -0.69
N ASP A 48 -4.97 15.15 -1.89
CA ASP A 48 -6.26 14.60 -2.30
C ASP A 48 -6.53 13.34 -1.46
N GLU A 49 -7.42 13.46 -0.46
CA GLU A 49 -7.77 12.38 0.48
C GLU A 49 -7.94 11.03 -0.25
N PRO A 50 -7.41 9.92 0.28
CA PRO A 50 -7.71 8.59 -0.24
C PRO A 50 -9.21 8.37 -0.31
N LEU A 51 -9.68 7.67 -1.35
CA LEU A 51 -11.10 7.36 -1.58
C LEU A 51 -11.81 6.84 -0.31
N GLU A 52 -11.11 6.09 0.54
CA GLU A 52 -11.56 5.69 1.88
C GLU A 52 -10.40 5.61 2.90
N ILE A 53 -10.43 6.43 3.96
CA ILE A 53 -9.33 6.49 4.96
C ILE A 53 -9.49 5.48 6.11
N LYS A 54 -10.70 4.95 6.35
CA LYS A 54 -11.01 4.18 7.58
C LYS A 54 -11.24 2.68 7.39
N LYS A 55 -11.35 2.20 6.14
CA LYS A 55 -11.65 0.80 5.83
C LYS A 55 -10.79 0.33 4.65
N THR A 56 -10.77 -0.98 4.47
CA THR A 56 -10.28 -1.59 3.23
C THR A 56 -11.32 -1.42 2.13
N TRP A 57 -10.88 -1.23 0.89
CA TRP A 57 -11.78 -1.19 -0.28
C TRP A 57 -11.24 -2.04 -1.43
N GLN A 58 -12.12 -2.44 -2.35
CA GLN A 58 -11.72 -3.08 -3.61
C GLN A 58 -11.23 -2.00 -4.56
N CYS A 59 -9.92 -1.96 -4.81
CA CYS A 59 -9.30 -0.94 -5.64
C CYS A 59 -9.07 -1.40 -7.09
N GLY A 60 -9.09 -2.70 -7.37
CA GLY A 60 -8.82 -3.22 -8.72
C GLY A 60 -7.35 -3.12 -9.14
N GLU A 61 -7.01 -3.81 -10.23
CA GLU A 61 -5.62 -3.96 -10.70
C GLU A 61 -5.06 -2.66 -11.31
N MET A 62 -5.80 -2.05 -12.24
CA MET A 62 -5.33 -0.93 -13.06
C MET A 62 -5.97 0.41 -12.71
N GLN A 63 -6.66 0.51 -11.57
CA GLN A 63 -7.27 1.77 -11.14
C GLN A 63 -6.29 2.56 -10.28
N PRO A 64 -6.27 3.91 -10.40
CA PRO A 64 -5.55 4.74 -9.46
C PRO A 64 -6.05 4.50 -8.03
N VAL A 65 -5.12 4.39 -7.09
CA VAL A 65 -5.45 4.22 -5.67
C VAL A 65 -5.52 5.56 -4.92
N CYS A 66 -4.96 6.61 -5.51
CA CYS A 66 -5.00 7.99 -5.04
C CYS A 66 -6.03 8.80 -5.84
N ASN A 67 -6.73 9.73 -5.17
CA ASN A 67 -7.61 10.67 -5.85
C ASN A 67 -6.82 11.59 -6.80
N GLY A 68 -7.44 11.99 -7.91
CA GLY A 68 -6.77 12.79 -8.94
C GLY A 68 -5.75 12.03 -9.81
N GLY A 69 -5.51 10.74 -9.54
CA GLY A 69 -4.65 9.88 -10.34
C GLY A 69 -3.14 10.07 -10.13
N SER A 70 -2.73 11.10 -9.39
CA SER A 70 -1.33 11.34 -9.05
C SER A 70 -0.90 10.41 -7.91
N GLN A 71 0.00 9.46 -8.22
CA GLN A 71 0.52 8.50 -7.25
C GLN A 71 1.97 8.14 -7.56
N SER A 72 2.75 7.85 -6.52
CA SER A 72 4.12 7.35 -6.66
C SER A 72 4.22 5.95 -6.09
N ILE A 73 4.76 4.99 -6.84
CA ILE A 73 5.11 3.68 -6.28
C ILE A 73 6.35 3.86 -5.42
N LEU A 74 6.23 3.57 -4.12
CA LEU A 74 7.31 3.66 -3.15
C LEU A 74 7.97 2.31 -2.90
N TYR A 75 7.19 1.22 -2.99
CA TYR A 75 7.68 -0.12 -2.76
C TYR A 75 6.82 -1.17 -3.46
N ALA A 76 7.45 -2.25 -3.89
CA ALA A 76 6.80 -3.43 -4.45
C ALA A 76 7.37 -4.69 -3.80
N TRP A 77 6.51 -5.64 -3.48
CA TRP A 77 6.88 -6.93 -2.92
C TRP A 77 6.19 -8.05 -3.69
N GLY A 78 6.91 -9.13 -3.95
CA GLY A 78 6.35 -10.37 -4.47
C GLY A 78 7.21 -11.57 -4.11
N LYS A 79 6.60 -12.76 -4.12
CA LYS A 79 7.29 -14.06 -4.05
C LYS A 79 8.37 -14.17 -2.95
N ASN A 80 8.03 -13.90 -1.69
CA ASN A 80 8.97 -13.99 -0.56
C ASN A 80 10.21 -13.10 -0.71
N ALA A 81 10.11 -11.99 -1.45
CA ALA A 81 11.20 -11.03 -1.53
C ALA A 81 11.63 -10.60 -0.11
N PRO A 82 12.95 -10.52 0.14
CA PRO A 82 13.48 -10.11 1.44
C PRO A 82 13.10 -8.66 1.75
N PRO A 83 13.21 -8.22 3.01
CA PRO A 83 13.10 -6.81 3.36
C PRO A 83 14.03 -5.94 2.50
N LEU A 84 13.52 -4.79 2.08
CA LEU A 84 14.33 -3.79 1.38
C LEU A 84 14.82 -2.76 2.38
N LYS A 85 16.12 -2.78 2.66
CA LYS A 85 16.81 -1.70 3.35
C LYS A 85 17.45 -0.78 2.32
N MET A 86 17.16 0.51 2.41
CA MET A 86 17.76 1.50 1.54
C MET A 86 19.25 1.64 1.82
N PRO A 87 20.06 2.02 0.81
CA PRO A 87 21.44 2.44 1.04
C PRO A 87 21.51 3.57 2.06
N GLU A 88 22.69 3.75 2.65
CA GLU A 88 22.94 4.85 3.58
C GLU A 88 22.60 6.20 2.91
N ASN A 89 21.95 7.08 3.67
CA ASN A 89 21.50 8.40 3.22
C ASN A 89 20.48 8.39 2.04
N VAL A 90 19.82 7.26 1.80
CA VAL A 90 18.73 7.14 0.82
C VAL A 90 17.42 6.83 1.53
N GLY A 91 16.35 7.54 1.16
CA GLY A 91 15.00 7.27 1.64
C GLY A 91 13.96 8.10 0.91
N PHE A 92 12.71 7.65 0.94
CA PHE A 92 11.60 8.43 0.40
C PHE A 92 11.17 9.48 1.42
N HIS A 93 11.23 10.74 1.05
CA HIS A 93 10.76 11.85 1.87
C HIS A 93 9.22 11.92 1.85
N VAL A 94 8.60 11.82 3.02
CA VAL A 94 7.15 11.77 3.20
C VAL A 94 6.73 12.63 4.41
N GLY A 95 5.45 13.00 4.50
CA GLY A 95 4.97 13.91 5.55
C GLY A 95 5.52 15.33 5.42
N GLY A 96 5.40 16.15 6.45
CA GLY A 96 6.08 17.46 6.52
C GLY A 96 5.81 18.40 5.33
N ASN A 97 6.83 18.71 4.54
CA ASN A 97 6.70 19.50 3.31
C ASN A 97 6.76 18.67 2.01
N SER A 98 6.76 17.34 2.11
CA SER A 98 6.67 16.42 0.96
C SER A 98 5.26 16.40 0.37
N ASN A 99 5.17 16.05 -0.92
CA ASN A 99 3.91 15.80 -1.63
C ASN A 99 3.30 14.42 -1.32
N VAL A 100 3.84 13.67 -0.37
CA VAL A 100 3.30 12.36 0.07
C VAL A 100 2.67 12.51 1.45
N ARG A 101 1.34 12.59 1.48
CA ARG A 101 0.52 12.70 2.71
C ARG A 101 -0.12 11.40 3.15
N TYR A 102 -0.37 10.52 2.20
CA TYR A 102 -0.98 9.23 2.48
C TYR A 102 -0.13 8.11 1.90
N LEU A 103 -0.10 7.01 2.63
CA LEU A 103 0.37 5.74 2.12
C LEU A 103 -0.84 4.87 1.81
N VAL A 104 -0.87 4.29 0.62
CA VAL A 104 -1.87 3.30 0.23
C VAL A 104 -1.18 1.98 -0.05
N LEU A 105 -1.52 0.96 0.74
CA LEU A 105 -1.08 -0.41 0.52
C LEU A 105 -2.14 -1.12 -0.33
N GLN A 106 -1.76 -1.59 -1.51
CA GLN A 106 -2.54 -2.48 -2.35
C GLN A 106 -2.02 -3.91 -2.19
N ILE A 107 -2.93 -4.86 -1.97
CA ILE A 107 -2.63 -6.28 -1.87
C ILE A 107 -3.41 -7.00 -2.95
N HIS A 108 -2.71 -7.74 -3.80
CA HIS A 108 -3.32 -8.69 -4.72
C HIS A 108 -3.41 -10.06 -4.04
N TYR A 109 -4.63 -10.51 -3.77
CA TYR A 109 -4.95 -11.84 -3.27
C TYR A 109 -5.24 -12.80 -4.43
N LEU A 110 -4.40 -13.84 -4.60
CA LEU A 110 -4.61 -14.86 -5.64
C LEU A 110 -5.44 -16.04 -5.11
N ASP A 111 -5.14 -16.51 -3.89
CA ASP A 111 -5.86 -17.58 -3.22
C ASP A 111 -6.36 -17.08 -1.86
N VAL A 112 -7.64 -17.33 -1.61
CA VAL A 112 -8.35 -16.92 -0.38
C VAL A 112 -9.09 -18.09 0.25
N SER A 113 -8.80 -19.33 -0.17
CA SER A 113 -9.37 -20.55 0.40
C SER A 113 -9.17 -20.64 1.91
N SER A 114 -8.08 -20.09 2.44
CA SER A 114 -7.79 -20.02 3.88
C SER A 114 -8.66 -19.02 4.67
N PHE A 115 -9.49 -18.21 4.00
CA PHE A 115 -10.41 -17.26 4.65
C PHE A 115 -11.82 -17.81 4.84
N GLN A 116 -12.10 -19.00 4.29
CA GLN A 116 -13.38 -19.70 4.40
C GLN A 116 -13.39 -20.69 5.57
#